data_AF-A0A8S3ZS81-F1
#
_entry.id   AF-A0A8S3ZS81-F1
#
_cell.length_a   1.000
_cell.length_b   1.000
_cell.length_c   1.000
_cell.angle_alpha   90.00
_cell.angle_beta   90.00
_cell.angle_gamma   90.00
#
_symmetry.space_group_name_H-M   'P 1'
#
loop_
_entity.id
_entity.type
_entity.pdbx_description
1 polymer ?
#
loop_
_entity_poly.entity_id
_entity_poly.type
_entity_poly.pdbx_seq_one_letter_code
_entity_poly.pdbx_strand_id
1 'polypeptide(L)'
;FKVTSSDPADLLATAEVALHSVSLSPECFHAALVLTSCGASGAHGPTQQDCDQSYDQKDLVSVWESGQFNGIQSWTVPETMVYRIQAAGAKGGRGNNDGDVFAGSLGSSVVAKFKLYKGEKLYFLIGQTGEDSCL
;
A
#
# COMPACT_ATOMS: atom_id res chain seq x y z
N PHE A 1 9.42 9.39 -0.85
CA PHE A 1 9.17 8.10 -0.19
C PHE A 1 9.89 8.08 1.14
N LYS A 2 9.20 8.42 2.24
CA LYS A 2 9.74 8.36 3.59
C LYS A 2 8.97 7.25 4.30
N VAL A 3 9.65 6.15 4.63
CA VAL A 3 9.09 5.13 5.53
C VAL A 3 9.29 5.70 6.92
N THR A 4 8.35 6.50 7.41
CA THR A 4 8.40 7.03 8.79
C THR A 4 7.48 6.26 9.71
N SER A 5 8.12 5.78 10.78
CA SER A 5 7.74 5.94 12.19
C SER A 5 6.43 5.32 12.66
N SER A 6 6.53 4.74 13.85
CA SER A 6 5.57 3.95 14.63
C SER A 6 4.21 4.62 14.94
N ASP A 7 3.99 5.87 14.56
CA ASP A 7 2.80 6.65 14.87
C ASP A 7 2.03 7.03 13.58
N PRO A 8 0.74 6.68 13.45
CA PRO A 8 -0.08 7.10 12.31
C PRO A 8 -0.21 8.63 12.17
N ALA A 9 -0.01 9.42 13.22
CA ALA A 9 -0.02 10.89 13.13
C ALA A 9 1.19 11.48 12.37
N ASP A 10 2.32 10.76 12.31
CA ASP A 10 3.51 11.17 11.55
C ASP A 10 3.33 11.02 10.03
N LEU A 11 2.31 10.28 9.59
CA LEU A 11 1.93 10.14 8.17
C LEU A 11 1.43 11.46 7.58
N LEU A 12 0.81 12.33 8.40
CA LEU A 12 0.26 13.61 7.96
C LEU A 12 1.35 14.69 7.73
N ALA A 13 2.59 14.47 8.19
CA ALA A 13 3.69 15.43 8.08
C ALA A 13 4.61 15.18 6.87
N THR A 14 4.35 14.13 6.08
CA THR A 14 5.19 13.77 4.93
C THR A 14 4.33 13.40 3.73
N ALA A 15 4.69 13.88 2.54
CA ALA A 15 3.97 13.61 1.29
C ALA A 15 3.55 12.13 1.18
N GLU A 16 2.24 11.90 1.29
CA GLU A 16 1.61 10.58 1.19
C GLU A 16 1.79 10.06 -0.23
N VAL A 17 2.54 8.97 -0.38
CA VAL A 17 2.66 8.28 -1.68
C VAL A 17 1.79 7.05 -1.59
N ALA A 18 0.64 7.09 -2.26
CA ALA A 18 -0.25 5.96 -2.38
C ALA A 18 0.38 4.88 -3.27
N LEU A 19 0.52 3.66 -2.74
CA LEU A 19 1.20 2.55 -3.41
C LEU A 19 0.18 1.55 -3.96
N HIS A 20 0.26 1.11 -5.21
CA HIS A 20 -0.51 -0.02 -5.74
C HIS A 20 -0.19 -1.36 -5.05
N SER A 21 1.09 -1.62 -4.78
CA SER A 21 1.53 -2.86 -4.14
C SER A 21 2.83 -2.68 -3.39
N VAL A 22 2.99 -3.38 -2.26
CA VAL A 22 4.25 -3.46 -1.52
C VAL A 22 4.67 -4.92 -1.36
N SER A 23 5.90 -5.25 -1.76
CA SER A 23 6.52 -6.54 -1.49
C SER A 23 7.62 -6.40 -0.45
N LEU A 24 7.54 -7.18 0.63
CA LEU A 24 8.60 -7.31 1.65
C LEU A 24 9.22 -8.69 1.58
N SER A 25 10.55 -8.74 1.43
CA SER A 25 11.32 -9.99 1.49
C SER A 25 12.57 -9.86 2.37
N PRO A 26 12.82 -10.80 3.29
CA PRO A 26 14.13 -11.06 3.86
C PRO A 26 15.20 -11.22 2.79
N GLU A 27 16.43 -10.78 3.04
CA GLU A 27 17.56 -11.00 2.11
C GLU A 27 17.99 -12.49 1.95
N CYS A 28 17.26 -13.46 2.50
CA CYS A 28 17.41 -14.89 2.21
C CYS A 28 16.04 -15.61 2.16
N PHE A 29 15.67 -16.12 0.98
CA PHE A 29 14.74 -17.24 0.71
C PHE A 29 13.52 -17.41 1.63
N HIS A 30 12.81 -16.31 1.94
CA HIS A 30 11.54 -16.36 2.68
C HIS A 30 10.39 -15.88 1.82
N ALA A 31 9.19 -16.36 2.15
CA ALA A 31 7.95 -15.96 1.52
C ALA A 31 7.84 -14.43 1.48
N ALA A 32 7.56 -13.89 0.29
CA ALA A 32 7.36 -12.46 0.11
C ALA A 32 5.94 -12.10 0.57
N LEU A 33 5.82 -11.14 1.49
CA LEU A 33 4.53 -10.53 1.80
C LEU A 33 4.21 -9.53 0.69
N VAL A 34 3.10 -9.72 -0.01
CA VAL A 34 2.60 -8.77 -1.02
C VAL A 34 1.33 -8.12 -0.49
N LEU A 35 1.41 -6.84 -0.19
CA LEU A 35 0.25 -6.03 0.17
C LEU A 35 -0.31 -5.34 -1.08
N THR A 36 -1.64 -5.32 -1.21
CA THR A 36 -2.41 -4.75 -2.32
C THR A 36 -3.60 -3.95 -1.79
N SER A 37 -4.41 -3.32 -2.63
CA SER A 37 -5.60 -2.57 -2.19
C SER A 37 -6.70 -3.47 -1.60
N CYS A 38 -6.48 -4.77 -1.48
CA CYS A 38 -7.45 -5.77 -1.05
C CYS A 38 -8.75 -5.74 -1.88
N GLY A 39 -8.64 -5.39 -3.17
CA GLY A 39 -9.77 -5.25 -4.07
C GLY A 39 -10.55 -3.93 -3.96
N ALA A 40 -10.17 -3.02 -3.05
CA ALA A 40 -10.83 -1.72 -2.94
C ALA A 40 -10.60 -0.84 -4.18
N SER A 41 -11.64 -0.08 -4.55
CA SER A 41 -11.68 0.87 -5.65
C SER A 41 -12.42 2.16 -5.27
N GLY A 42 -12.02 3.29 -5.87
CA GLY A 42 -12.62 4.60 -5.64
C GLY A 42 -12.06 5.34 -4.42
N ALA A 43 -12.95 6.01 -3.66
CA ALA A 43 -12.57 6.90 -2.56
C ALA A 43 -12.52 6.21 -1.18
N HIS A 44 -12.99 4.97 -1.07
CA HIS A 44 -13.10 4.26 0.21
C HIS A 44 -11.99 3.22 0.34
N GLY A 45 -11.35 3.16 1.51
CA GLY A 45 -10.34 2.14 1.81
C GLY A 45 -10.93 0.74 1.97
N PRO A 46 -10.11 -0.32 1.89
CA PRO A 46 -10.56 -1.67 2.19
C PRO A 46 -10.97 -1.82 3.65
N THR A 47 -11.84 -2.79 3.92
CA THR A 47 -12.13 -3.30 5.27
C THR A 47 -11.14 -4.40 5.65
N GLN A 48 -11.10 -4.77 6.94
CA GLN A 48 -10.35 -5.93 7.43
C GLN A 48 -10.82 -7.20 6.71
N GLN A 49 -12.13 -7.34 6.51
CA GLN A 49 -12.69 -8.49 5.83
C GLN A 49 -12.21 -8.61 4.38
N ASP A 50 -12.06 -7.49 3.66
CA ASP A 50 -11.56 -7.47 2.28
C ASP A 50 -10.10 -7.96 2.21
N CYS A 51 -9.27 -7.54 3.16
CA CYS A 51 -7.88 -7.98 3.25
C CYS A 51 -7.75 -9.43 3.73
N ASP A 52 -8.59 -9.89 4.66
CA ASP A 52 -8.63 -11.29 5.10
C ASP A 52 -9.02 -12.26 3.97
N GLN A 53 -9.77 -11.77 2.97
CA GLN A 53 -10.08 -12.55 1.77
C GLN A 53 -8.97 -12.47 0.70
N SER A 54 -8.22 -11.37 0.69
CA SER A 54 -7.17 -11.11 -0.30
C SER A 54 -5.84 -11.76 0.06
N TYR A 55 -5.56 -11.97 1.35
CA TYR A 55 -4.30 -12.53 1.83
C TYR A 55 -4.49 -13.94 2.37
N ASP A 56 -3.59 -14.85 2.00
CA ASP A 56 -3.59 -16.24 2.48
C ASP A 56 -3.43 -16.32 4.02
N GLN A 57 -2.79 -15.32 4.62
CA GLN A 57 -2.52 -15.22 6.07
C GLN A 57 -3.34 -14.08 6.69
N LYS A 58 -4.55 -14.40 7.15
CA LYS A 58 -5.55 -13.44 7.66
C LYS A 58 -5.07 -12.62 8.86
N ASP A 59 -4.24 -13.20 9.74
CA ASP A 59 -3.78 -12.53 10.95
C ASP A 59 -2.52 -11.67 10.77
N LEU A 60 -1.98 -11.60 9.55
CA LEU A 60 -0.71 -10.93 9.29
C LEU A 60 -0.87 -9.41 9.11
N VAL A 61 -2.04 -8.96 8.68
CA VAL A 61 -2.30 -7.55 8.33
C VAL A 61 -3.51 -7.05 9.11
N SER A 62 -3.38 -5.90 9.76
CA SER A 62 -4.52 -5.21 10.39
C SER A 62 -4.87 -3.93 9.63
N VAL A 63 -6.14 -3.74 9.31
CA VAL A 63 -6.68 -2.62 8.56
C VAL A 63 -7.34 -1.63 9.50
N TRP A 64 -7.05 -0.34 9.30
CA TRP A 64 -7.74 0.74 9.99
C TRP A 64 -9.06 1.02 9.30
N GLU A 65 -10.18 0.82 9.98
CA GLU A 65 -11.51 0.94 9.37
C GLU A 65 -12.24 2.25 9.70
N SER A 66 -11.63 3.16 10.47
CA SER A 66 -12.32 4.37 10.95
C SER A 66 -11.44 5.61 10.97
N GLY A 67 -12.10 6.76 10.92
CA GLY A 67 -11.47 8.08 10.97
C GLY A 67 -10.65 8.40 9.71
N GLN A 68 -9.76 9.38 9.84
CA GLN A 68 -8.90 9.88 8.75
C GLN A 68 -7.89 8.86 8.23
N PHE A 69 -7.77 7.71 8.88
CA PHE A 69 -6.81 6.64 8.56
C PHE A 69 -7.48 5.40 7.97
N ASN A 70 -8.74 5.52 7.54
CA ASN A 70 -9.49 4.43 6.91
C ASN A 70 -8.73 3.84 5.70
N GLY A 71 -8.61 2.52 5.65
CA GLY A 71 -7.93 1.77 4.59
C GLY A 71 -6.42 1.57 4.77
N ILE A 72 -5.80 2.15 5.81
CA ILE A 72 -4.39 1.92 6.10
C ILE A 72 -4.18 0.49 6.60
N GLN A 73 -3.24 -0.21 5.97
CA GLN A 73 -2.85 -1.56 6.34
C GLN A 73 -1.61 -1.51 7.21
N SER A 74 -1.57 -2.32 8.26
CA SER A 74 -0.44 -2.38 9.19
C SER A 74 0.10 -3.79 9.30
N TRP A 75 1.42 -3.90 9.40
CA TRP A 75 2.14 -5.15 9.52
C TRP A 75 3.21 -5.04 10.60
N THR A 76 3.39 -6.10 11.38
CA THR A 76 4.39 -6.15 12.44
C THR A 76 5.57 -7.01 12.01
N VAL A 77 6.77 -6.47 12.14
CA VAL A 77 8.02 -7.13 11.76
C VAL A 77 8.21 -8.40 12.61
N PRO A 78 8.28 -9.61 12.02
CA PRO A 78 8.40 -10.84 12.78
C PRO A 78 9.82 -11.07 13.32
N GLU A 79 10.84 -10.56 12.63
CA GLU A 79 12.25 -10.81 12.94
C GLU A 79 13.13 -9.60 12.60
N THR A 80 14.17 -9.36 13.39
CA THR A 80 15.12 -8.27 13.16
C THR A 80 16.07 -8.64 12.03
N MET A 81 15.93 -8.01 10.86
CA MET A 81 16.79 -8.24 9.70
C MET A 81 16.72 -7.11 8.66
N VAL A 82 17.48 -7.24 7.58
CA VAL A 82 17.35 -6.36 6.42
C VAL A 82 16.24 -6.88 5.51
N TYR A 83 15.24 -6.05 5.30
CA TYR A 83 14.13 -6.30 4.39
C TYR A 83 14.30 -5.47 3.12
N ARG A 84 14.09 -6.12 1.98
CA ARG A 84 13.89 -5.44 0.71
C ARG A 84 12.41 -5.11 0.57
N ILE A 85 12.11 -3.81 0.46
CA ILE A 85 10.78 -3.28 0.22
C ILE A 85 10.72 -2.79 -1.22
N GLN A 86 9.87 -3.40 -2.03
CA GLN A 86 9.50 -2.90 -3.35
C GLN A 86 8.10 -2.34 -3.29
N ALA A 87 7.92 -1.13 -3.80
CA ALA A 87 6.62 -0.50 -3.87
C ALA A 87 6.34 -0.01 -5.29
N ALA A 88 5.14 -0.27 -5.80
CA ALA A 88 4.63 0.32 -7.04
C ALA A 88 3.49 1.27 -6.68
N GLY A 89 3.33 2.38 -7.40
CA GLY A 89 2.27 3.38 -7.25
C GLY A 89 1.08 3.06 -8.14
N ALA A 90 -0.11 3.54 -7.73
CA ALA A 90 -1.34 3.28 -8.46
C ALA A 90 -1.35 3.95 -9.84
N LYS A 91 -2.03 3.29 -10.79
CA LYS A 91 -2.31 3.83 -12.12
C LYS A 91 -3.42 4.89 -12.01
N GLY A 92 -3.29 5.98 -12.76
CA GLY A 92 -4.37 6.97 -12.92
C GLY A 92 -5.47 6.49 -13.87
N GLY A 93 -6.65 7.08 -13.75
CA GLY A 93 -7.77 6.88 -14.68
C GLY A 93 -7.51 7.51 -16.04
N ARG A 94 -8.19 7.03 -17.08
CA ARG A 94 -8.22 7.66 -18.40
C ARG A 94 -9.08 8.92 -18.36
N GLY A 95 -8.64 9.96 -19.05
CA GLY A 95 -9.41 11.18 -19.25
C GLY A 95 -10.06 11.20 -20.63
N ASN A 96 -11.16 11.93 -20.76
CA ASN A 96 -11.80 12.26 -22.03
C ASN A 96 -11.93 13.78 -22.11
N ASN A 97 -11.46 14.37 -23.20
CA ASN A 97 -11.71 15.77 -23.51
C ASN A 97 -12.27 15.88 -24.93
N ASP A 98 -13.58 16.13 -25.03
CA ASP A 98 -14.29 16.34 -26.29
C ASP A 98 -14.12 15.20 -27.33
N GLY A 99 -14.12 13.95 -26.86
CA GLY A 99 -13.99 12.75 -27.71
C GLY A 99 -12.56 12.21 -27.83
N ASP A 100 -11.55 12.95 -27.38
CA ASP A 100 -10.17 12.48 -27.29
C ASP A 100 -9.92 11.75 -25.96
N VAL A 101 -9.58 10.46 -26.06
CA VAL A 101 -9.27 9.60 -24.90
C VAL A 101 -7.78 9.68 -24.56
N PHE A 102 -7.47 10.19 -23.38
CA PHE A 102 -6.12 10.26 -22.82
C PHE A 102 -5.83 9.05 -21.94
N ALA A 103 -4.67 8.43 -22.14
CA ALA A 103 -4.22 7.33 -21.28
C ALA A 103 -3.96 7.83 -19.85
N GLY A 104 -4.38 7.04 -18.86
CA GLY A 104 -4.06 7.30 -17.46
C GLY A 104 -2.58 7.06 -17.16
N SER A 105 -2.05 7.75 -16.14
CA SER A 105 -0.66 7.57 -15.67
C SER A 105 -0.40 6.11 -15.25
N LEU A 106 0.77 5.57 -15.57
CA LEU A 106 1.12 4.17 -15.26
C LEU A 106 1.55 3.93 -13.80
N GLY A 107 1.65 4.99 -12.99
CA GLY A 107 2.24 4.92 -11.65
C GLY A 107 3.78 4.95 -11.69
N SER A 108 4.42 4.81 -10.52
CA SER A 108 5.89 4.79 -10.38
C SER A 108 6.31 3.67 -9.44
N SER A 109 7.52 3.14 -9.55
CA SER A 109 8.00 2.11 -8.64
C SER A 109 9.30 2.51 -7.93
N VAL A 110 9.44 2.09 -6.69
CA VAL A 110 10.62 2.30 -5.86
C VAL A 110 11.02 0.97 -5.20
N VAL A 111 12.32 0.75 -5.08
CA VAL A 111 12.88 -0.38 -4.35
C VAL A 111 13.90 0.16 -3.36
N ALA A 112 13.80 -0.24 -2.10
CA ALA A 112 14.72 0.15 -1.06
C ALA A 112 14.95 -1.01 -0.08
N LYS A 113 16.10 -0.99 0.59
CA LYS A 113 16.42 -1.95 1.65
C LYS A 113 16.45 -1.22 2.98
N PHE A 114 15.80 -1.79 3.99
CA PHE A 114 15.74 -1.23 5.33
C PHE A 114 16.10 -2.30 6.34
N LYS A 115 16.88 -1.93 7.36
CA LYS A 115 17.05 -2.75 8.55
C LYS A 115 15.85 -2.50 9.45
N LEU A 116 15.05 -3.53 9.68
CA LEU A 116 13.88 -3.49 10.54
C LEU A 116 14.11 -4.36 11.78
N TYR A 117 13.46 -4.00 12.87
CA TYR A 117 13.56 -4.68 14.14
C TYR A 117 12.27 -5.43 14.47
N LYS A 118 12.41 -6.64 15.03
CA LYS A 118 11.27 -7.45 15.49
C LYS A 118 10.34 -6.63 16.38
N GLY A 119 9.04 -6.69 16.09
CA GLY A 119 8.00 -5.97 16.82
C GLY A 119 7.76 -4.54 16.34
N GLU A 120 8.58 -4.00 15.42
CA GLU A 120 8.25 -2.72 14.77
C GLU A 120 6.99 -2.87 13.94
N LYS A 121 6.10 -1.87 14.04
CA LYS A 121 4.88 -1.80 13.24
C LYS A 121 5.09 -0.84 12.08
N LEU A 122 4.83 -1.33 10.89
CA LEU A 122 4.86 -0.58 9.65
C LEU A 122 3.43 -0.33 9.18
N TYR A 123 3.19 0.84 8.61
CA TYR A 123 1.91 1.26 8.07
C TYR A 123 2.03 1.53 6.57
N PHE A 124 1.05 1.07 5.82
CA PHE A 124 1.01 1.13 4.37
C PHE A 124 -0.31 1.73 3.93
N LEU A 125 -0.22 2.90 3.28
CA LEU A 125 -1.33 3.47 2.55
C LEU A 125 -1.26 2.97 1.10
N ILE A 126 -2.18 2.08 0.75
CA ILE A 126 -2.18 1.42 -0.55
C ILE A 126 -3.20 2.10 -1.46
N GLY A 127 -2.68 2.76 -2.48
CA GLY A 127 -3.42 3.48 -3.50
C GLY A 127 -4.19 2.56 -4.45
N GLN A 128 -5.36 3.05 -4.85
CA GLN A 128 -6.28 2.35 -5.73
C GLN A 128 -6.15 2.89 -7.15
N THR A 129 -6.41 2.03 -8.14
CA THR A 129 -6.40 2.46 -9.55
C THR A 129 -7.47 3.53 -9.77
N GLY A 130 -7.10 4.62 -10.43
CA GLY A 130 -8.04 5.69 -10.76
C GLY A 130 -9.11 5.22 -11.74
N GLU A 131 -10.33 5.71 -11.53
CA GLU A 131 -11.47 5.45 -12.41
C GLU A 131 -11.36 6.25 -13.71
N ASP A 132 -11.77 5.64 -14.82
CA ASP A 132 -11.84 6.31 -16.11
C ASP A 132 -13.00 7.33 -16.12
N SER A 133 -12.82 8.45 -16.80
CA SER A 133 -13.92 9.40 -17.05
C SER A 133 -15.03 8.74 -17.87
N CYS A 134 -16.29 9.08 -17.59
CA CYS A 134 -17.43 8.70 -18.43
C CYS A 134 -17.18 9.14 -19.89
N LEU A 135 -17.39 8.19 -20.82
CA LEU A 135 -17.26 8.43 -22.26
C LEU A 135 -18.54 9.03 -22.84
#